data_AF-A0A090TZL7-F1
#
_entry.id   AF-A0A090TZL7-F1
#
_cell.length_a   1.000
_cell.length_b   1.000
_cell.length_c   1.000
_cell.angle_alpha   90.00
_cell.angle_beta   90.00
_cell.angle_gamma   90.00
#
_symmetry.space_group_name_H-M   'P 1'
#
loop_
_entity.id
_entity.type
_entity.pdbx_description
1 polymer ?
#
loop_
_entity_poly.entity_id
_entity_poly.type
_entity_poly.pdbx_seq_one_letter_code
_entity_poly.pdbx_strand_id
1 'polypeptide(L)'
;MDVLIYYPWLFVVFAAILGLIVGSFLNVVIHRLPIMMERGWREECAEAFPEYKITPPEGRFDLSIPRSSCPSCNTPIRIIDNIPLLSWLLLKGRCRYCESKISIRYPLVELLAAVLSALWLGSWVLASTVWR
;
A
#
# COMPACT_ATOMS: atom_id res chain seq x y z
N MET A 1 24.81 19.61 5.20
CA MET A 1 24.66 19.56 3.73
C MET A 1 25.80 18.78 3.08
N ASP A 2 27.01 18.79 3.66
CA ASP A 2 28.21 18.16 3.06
C ASP A 2 28.18 16.62 3.02
N VAL A 3 27.57 15.99 4.03
CA VAL A 3 27.40 14.52 4.08
C VAL A 3 26.53 14.00 2.92
N LEU A 4 25.53 14.79 2.49
CA LEU A 4 24.67 14.43 1.35
C LEU A 4 25.42 14.47 0.01
N ILE A 5 26.41 15.35 -0.11
CA ILE A 5 27.22 15.51 -1.33
C ILE A 5 28.26 14.39 -1.41
N TYR A 6 28.80 13.98 -0.27
CA TYR A 6 29.82 12.94 -0.20
C TYR A 6 29.25 11.53 -0.42
N TYR A 7 28.00 11.29 -0.01
CA TYR A 7 27.32 9.99 -0.16
C TYR A 7 25.99 10.11 -0.92
N PRO A 8 26.00 10.41 -2.23
CA PRO A 8 24.78 10.60 -3.02
C PRO A 8 23.90 9.34 -3.06
N TRP A 9 24.51 8.15 -2.95
CA TRP A 9 23.79 6.87 -2.89
C TRP A 9 22.95 6.73 -1.62
N LEU A 10 23.40 7.28 -0.48
CA LEU A 10 22.68 7.20 0.80
C LEU A 10 21.32 7.90 0.69
N PHE A 11 21.27 9.02 -0.03
CA PHE A 11 20.05 9.77 -0.28
C PHE A 11 19.07 9.02 -1.18
N VAL A 12 19.57 8.40 -2.25
CA VAL A 12 18.74 7.57 -3.16
C VAL A 12 18.16 6.36 -2.43
N VAL A 13 18.94 5.71 -1.56
CA VAL A 13 18.46 4.59 -0.75
C VAL A 13 17.38 5.04 0.23
N PHE A 14 17.60 6.15 0.94
CA PHE A 14 16.60 6.69 1.86
C PHE A 14 15.30 7.06 1.14
N ALA A 15 15.40 7.69 -0.02
CA ALA A 15 14.28 8.03 -0.89
C ALA A 15 13.49 6.78 -1.34
N ALA A 16 14.20 5.71 -1.73
CA ALA A 16 13.57 4.46 -2.14
C ALA A 16 12.84 3.79 -0.97
N ILE A 17 13.42 3.77 0.23
CA ILE A 17 12.77 3.24 1.45
C ILE A 17 11.50 4.03 1.77
N LEU A 18 11.57 5.37 1.71
CA LEU A 18 10.40 6.21 1.94
C LEU A 18 9.32 5.96 0.87
N GLY A 19 9.72 5.82 -0.40
CA GLY A 19 8.81 5.46 -1.49
C GLY A 19 8.13 4.10 -1.28
N LEU A 20 8.84 3.10 -0.75
CA LEU A 20 8.25 1.81 -0.38
C LEU A 20 7.23 1.94 0.76
N ILE A 21 7.52 2.74 1.79
CA ILE A 21 6.60 2.97 2.91
C ILE A 21 5.33 3.67 2.42
N VAL A 22 5.49 4.72 1.62
CA VAL A 22 4.36 5.46 1.04
C VAL A 22 3.55 4.57 0.10
N GLY A 23 4.21 3.79 -0.76
CA GLY A 23 3.57 2.82 -1.65
C GLY A 23 2.74 1.78 -0.89
N SER A 24 3.25 1.28 0.23
CA SER A 24 2.54 0.32 1.08
C SER A 24 1.28 0.92 1.72
N PHE A 25 1.36 2.18 2.16
CA PHE A 25 0.19 2.89 2.66
C PHE A 25 -0.84 3.17 1.55
N LEU A 26 -0.40 3.56 0.36
CA LEU A 26 -1.28 3.78 -0.79
C LEU A 26 -2.05 2.52 -1.17
N ASN A 27 -1.45 1.33 -1.10
CA ASN A 27 -2.14 0.06 -1.32
C ASN A 27 -3.33 -0.12 -0.37
N VAL A 28 -3.20 0.28 0.90
CA VAL A 28 -4.29 0.22 1.89
C VAL A 28 -5.41 1.20 1.52
N VAL A 29 -5.05 2.44 1.18
CA VAL A 29 -6.02 3.48 0.84
C VAL A 29 -6.79 3.13 -0.45
N ILE A 30 -6.09 2.76 -1.52
CA ILE A 30 -6.69 2.43 -2.83
C ILE A 30 -7.71 1.31 -2.69
N HIS A 31 -7.41 0.31 -1.86
CA HIS A 31 -8.31 -0.82 -1.69
C HIS A 31 -9.50 -0.50 -0.77
N ARG A 32 -9.27 0.18 0.36
CA ARG A 32 -10.27 0.32 1.43
C ARG A 32 -11.17 1.54 1.29
N LEU A 33 -10.64 2.65 0.80
CA LEU A 33 -11.39 3.90 0.66
C LEU A 33 -12.68 3.75 -0.18
N PRO A 34 -12.67 3.13 -1.38
CA PRO A 34 -13.90 2.99 -2.17
C PRO A 34 -14.95 2.13 -1.45
N ILE A 35 -14.51 1.11 -0.72
CA ILE A 35 -15.40 0.23 0.04
C ILE A 35 -16.05 0.98 1.22
N MET A 36 -15.29 1.83 1.90
CA MET A 36 -15.84 2.68 2.98
C MET A 36 -16.89 3.65 2.44
N MET A 37 -16.61 4.28 1.30
CA MET A 37 -17.56 5.19 0.64
C MET A 37 -18.84 4.46 0.20
N GLU A 38 -18.72 3.27 -0.39
CA GLU A 38 -19.88 2.46 -0.80
C GLU A 38 -20.72 2.01 0.40
N ARG A 39 -20.08 1.70 1.53
CA ARG A 39 -20.80 1.36 2.77
C ARG A 39 -21.57 2.56 3.31
N GLY A 40 -20.92 3.73 3.44
CA GLY A 40 -21.60 4.95 3.90
C GLY A 40 -22.76 5.34 2.99
N TRP A 41 -22.57 5.24 1.67
CA TRP A 41 -23.64 5.47 0.70
C TRP A 41 -24.84 4.53 0.90
N ARG A 42 -24.60 3.24 1.19
CA ARG A 42 -25.65 2.27 1.47
C ARG A 42 -26.41 2.57 2.76
N GLU A 43 -25.72 3.03 3.80
CA GLU A 43 -26.33 3.45 5.06
C GLU A 43 -27.28 4.63 4.81
N GLU A 44 -26.80 5.68 4.13
CA GLU A 44 -27.61 6.86 3.78
C GLU A 44 -28.83 6.50 2.94
N CYS A 45 -28.67 5.60 1.96
CA CYS A 45 -29.79 5.13 1.13
C CYS A 45 -30.82 4.33 1.93
N ALA A 46 -30.39 3.51 2.89
CA ALA A 46 -31.30 2.76 3.76
C ALA A 46 -32.12 3.67 4.67
N GLU A 47 -31.52 4.78 5.14
CA GLU A 47 -32.22 5.80 5.94
C GLU A 47 -33.16 6.66 5.10
N ALA A 48 -32.72 7.11 3.93
CA ALA A 48 -33.48 7.99 3.05
C ALA A 48 -34.66 7.29 2.35
N PHE A 49 -34.54 5.98 2.08
CA PHE A 49 -35.53 5.21 1.32
C PHE A 49 -35.99 3.92 2.03
N PRO A 50 -36.73 4.02 3.15
CA PRO A 50 -37.16 2.85 3.92
C PRO A 50 -38.03 1.86 3.13
N GLU A 51 -38.74 2.35 2.11
CA GLU A 51 -39.62 1.56 1.23
C GLU A 51 -38.86 0.44 0.49
N TYR A 52 -37.58 0.67 0.16
CA TYR A 52 -36.77 -0.28 -0.60
C TYR A 52 -36.12 -1.37 0.27
N LYS A 53 -36.29 -1.32 1.61
CA LYS A 53 -35.75 -2.31 2.56
C LYS A 53 -34.26 -2.64 2.31
N ILE A 54 -33.46 -1.61 2.05
CA ILE A 54 -32.01 -1.75 1.85
C ILE A 54 -31.38 -2.24 3.15
N THR A 55 -30.58 -3.31 3.10
CA THR A 55 -29.87 -3.82 4.27
C THR A 55 -28.60 -2.99 4.51
N PRO A 56 -28.49 -2.31 5.66
CA PRO A 56 -27.29 -1.55 5.97
C PRO A 56 -26.10 -2.51 6.21
N PRO A 57 -24.88 -2.15 5.78
CA PRO A 57 -23.69 -2.94 6.04
C PRO A 57 -23.43 -3.04 7.56
N GLU A 58 -23.17 -4.26 8.05
CA GLU A 58 -22.89 -4.49 9.46
C GLU A 58 -21.39 -4.45 9.77
N GLY A 59 -21.06 -3.93 10.96
CA GLY A 59 -19.72 -3.96 11.53
C GLY A 59 -18.79 -2.83 11.09
N ARG A 60 -17.75 -2.58 11.90
CA ARG A 60 -16.79 -1.50 11.66
C ARG A 60 -15.81 -1.87 10.54
N PHE A 61 -15.78 -1.06 9.49
CA PHE A 61 -14.81 -1.16 8.41
C PHE A 61 -14.13 0.19 8.19
N ASP A 62 -12.83 0.21 8.41
CA ASP A 62 -11.99 1.40 8.45
C ASP A 62 -10.68 1.11 7.70
N LEU A 63 -9.82 2.11 7.56
CA LEU A 63 -8.49 1.96 6.97
C LEU A 63 -7.64 0.93 7.71
N SER A 64 -7.80 0.85 9.04
CA SER A 64 -7.01 -0.05 9.90
C SER A 64 -7.72 -1.34 10.30
N ILE A 65 -9.05 -1.42 10.10
CA ILE A 65 -9.90 -2.51 10.61
C ILE A 65 -10.78 -3.02 9.46
N PRO A 66 -10.86 -4.33 9.19
CA PRO A 66 -10.17 -5.44 9.86
C PRO A 66 -8.69 -5.55 9.46
N ARG A 67 -7.91 -6.27 10.27
CA ARG A 67 -6.50 -6.59 9.95
C ARG A 67 -6.38 -7.28 8.59
N SER A 68 -5.28 -7.03 7.89
CA SER A 68 -4.93 -7.71 6.65
C SER A 68 -5.04 -9.22 6.84
N SER A 69 -5.87 -9.86 6.01
CA SER A 69 -6.15 -11.30 6.07
C SER A 69 -6.05 -11.87 4.66
N CYS A 70 -5.66 -13.13 4.55
CA CYS A 70 -5.57 -13.79 3.25
C CYS A 70 -6.98 -13.90 2.61
N PRO A 71 -7.17 -13.52 1.33
CA PRO A 71 -8.47 -13.61 0.68
C PRO A 71 -8.98 -15.05 0.47
N SER A 72 -8.10 -16.06 0.52
CA SER A 72 -8.49 -17.47 0.33
C SER A 72 -8.77 -18.20 1.63
N CYS A 73 -7.90 -18.07 2.64
CA CYS A 73 -8.02 -18.81 3.89
C CYS A 73 -8.44 -17.95 5.09
N ASN A 74 -8.64 -16.64 4.89
CA ASN A 74 -9.00 -15.67 5.92
C ASN A 74 -8.09 -15.65 7.16
N THR A 75 -6.89 -16.24 7.05
CA THR A 75 -5.91 -16.24 8.15
C THR A 75 -5.32 -14.84 8.27
N PRO A 76 -5.23 -14.27 9.49
CA PRO A 76 -4.61 -12.98 9.70
C PRO A 76 -3.14 -13.01 9.27
N ILE A 77 -2.75 -12.02 8.48
CA ILE A 77 -1.38 -11.88 7.97
C ILE A 77 -0.49 -11.36 9.11
N ARG A 78 0.71 -11.93 9.24
CA ARG A 78 1.69 -11.45 10.24
C ARG A 78 2.15 -10.04 9.88
N ILE A 79 2.53 -9.25 10.87
CA ILE A 79 3.01 -7.87 10.66
C ILE A 79 4.18 -7.83 9.66
N ILE A 80 5.10 -8.80 9.72
CA ILE A 80 6.24 -8.90 8.79
C ILE A 80 5.77 -9.19 7.35
N ASP A 81 4.70 -9.97 7.21
CA ASP A 81 4.12 -10.30 5.91
C ASP A 81 3.29 -9.13 5.33
N ASN A 82 3.01 -8.07 6.11
CA ASN A 82 2.34 -6.84 5.65
C ASN A 82 3.24 -5.89 4.85
N ILE A 83 4.53 -6.20 4.64
CA ILE A 83 5.42 -5.43 3.75
C ILE A 83 5.36 -6.08 2.36
N PRO A 84 4.44 -5.66 1.47
CA PRO A 84 4.00 -6.47 0.34
C PRO A 84 5.14 -6.81 -0.62
N LEU A 85 6.01 -5.87 -0.96
CA LEU A 85 7.15 -6.15 -1.84
C LEU A 85 8.13 -7.17 -1.25
N LEU A 86 8.47 -7.01 0.04
CA LEU A 86 9.45 -7.87 0.72
C LEU A 86 8.88 -9.26 0.99
N SER A 87 7.65 -9.32 1.52
CA SER A 87 6.97 -10.58 1.84
C SER A 87 6.59 -11.35 0.58
N TRP A 88 6.16 -10.67 -0.49
CA TRP A 88 5.85 -11.31 -1.77
C TRP A 88 7.10 -11.90 -2.43
N LEU A 89 8.25 -11.22 -2.37
CA LEU A 89 9.52 -11.76 -2.88
C LEU A 89 9.95 -13.01 -2.08
N LEU A 90 9.90 -12.93 -0.74
CA LEU A 90 10.29 -14.02 0.16
C LEU A 90 9.35 -15.23 0.07
N LEU A 91 8.05 -15.00 -0.09
CA LEU A 91 7.02 -16.03 -0.19
C LEU A 91 6.73 -16.45 -1.65
N LYS A 92 7.50 -15.94 -2.62
CA LYS A 92 7.34 -16.20 -4.06
C LYS A 92 5.90 -15.97 -4.56
N GLY A 93 5.28 -14.92 -4.04
CA GLY A 93 3.92 -14.50 -4.37
C GLY A 93 2.80 -15.42 -3.89
N ARG A 94 3.04 -16.21 -2.83
CA ARG A 94 2.06 -17.15 -2.26
C ARG A 94 1.75 -16.84 -0.81
N CYS A 95 0.55 -17.19 -0.36
CA CYS A 95 0.24 -17.17 1.06
C CYS A 95 1.07 -18.22 1.80
N ARG A 96 1.60 -17.85 2.98
CA ARG A 96 2.38 -18.75 3.85
C ARG A 96 1.59 -19.98 4.34
N TYR A 97 0.28 -19.86 4.48
CA TYR A 97 -0.56 -20.91 5.10
C TYR A 97 -1.31 -21.77 4.08
N CYS A 98 -1.90 -21.15 3.04
CA CYS A 98 -2.73 -21.86 2.07
C CYS A 98 -2.13 -21.92 0.66
N GLU A 99 -0.93 -21.37 0.46
CA GLU A 99 -0.20 -21.34 -0.82
C GLU A 99 -0.93 -20.68 -2.01
N SER A 100 -2.08 -20.04 -1.75
CA SER A 100 -2.82 -19.34 -2.78
C SER A 100 -2.02 -18.16 -3.32
N LYS A 101 -2.16 -17.88 -4.63
CA LYS A 101 -1.41 -16.82 -5.30
C LYS A 101 -1.92 -15.46 -4.86
N ILE A 102 -1.01 -14.60 -4.42
CA ILE A 102 -1.29 -13.20 -4.10
C ILE A 102 -1.06 -12.35 -5.36
N SER A 103 -2.03 -11.48 -5.67
CA SER A 103 -1.99 -10.63 -6.85
C SER A 103 -0.74 -9.75 -6.90
N ILE A 104 -0.09 -9.72 -8.08
CA ILE A 104 1.12 -8.91 -8.34
C ILE A 104 0.84 -7.41 -8.40
N ARG A 105 -0.44 -7.00 -8.43
CA ARG A 105 -0.83 -5.58 -8.48
C ARG A 105 -0.28 -4.80 -7.29
N TYR A 106 -0.27 -5.39 -6.09
CA TYR A 106 0.16 -4.70 -4.86
C TYR A 106 1.68 -4.46 -4.81
N PRO A 107 2.55 -5.48 -5.04
CA PRO A 107 3.99 -5.24 -5.16
C PRO A 107 4.35 -4.25 -6.29
N LEU A 108 3.59 -4.23 -7.38
CA LEU A 108 3.89 -3.37 -8.51
C LEU A 108 3.70 -1.88 -8.17
N VAL A 109 2.65 -1.52 -7.42
CA VAL A 109 2.42 -0.15 -6.95
C VAL A 109 3.56 0.32 -6.02
N GLU A 110 4.02 -0.55 -5.13
CA GLU A 110 5.16 -0.26 -4.25
C GLU A 110 6.47 -0.08 -4.98
N LEU A 111 6.74 -0.95 -5.97
CA LEU A 111 7.93 -0.84 -6.80
C LEU A 111 7.91 0.46 -7.60
N LEU A 112 6.77 0.81 -8.19
CA LEU A 112 6.62 2.06 -8.93
C LEU A 112 6.84 3.27 -8.03
N ALA A 113 6.25 3.29 -6.83
CA ALA A 113 6.45 4.38 -5.87
C ALA A 113 7.94 4.53 -5.51
N ALA A 114 8.62 3.42 -5.20
CA ALA A 114 10.04 3.41 -4.87
C ALA A 114 10.92 3.90 -6.03
N VAL A 115 10.66 3.41 -7.25
CA VAL A 115 11.41 3.79 -8.46
C VAL A 115 11.19 5.26 -8.79
N LEU A 116 9.94 5.75 -8.77
CA LEU A 116 9.64 7.15 -9.07
C LEU A 116 10.28 8.11 -8.06
N SER A 117 10.21 7.79 -6.76
CA SER A 117 10.88 8.58 -5.72
C SER A 117 12.40 8.59 -5.90
N ALA A 118 13.01 7.44 -6.19
CA ALA A 118 14.45 7.33 -6.41
C ALA A 118 14.91 8.06 -7.67
N LEU A 119 14.17 7.98 -8.77
CA LEU A 119 14.49 8.68 -10.02
C LEU A 119 14.35 10.20 -9.86
N TRP A 120 13.29 10.67 -9.22
CA TRP A 120 13.06 12.10 -8.99
C TRP A 120 14.21 12.70 -8.17
N LEU A 121 14.53 12.08 -7.02
CA LEU A 121 15.59 12.57 -6.13
C LEU A 121 17.00 12.34 -6.70
N GLY A 122 17.23 11.23 -7.40
CA GLY A 122 18.50 10.97 -8.08
C GLY A 122 18.78 11.97 -9.20
N SER A 123 17.76 12.36 -9.98
CA SER A 123 17.91 13.39 -11.00
C SER A 123 18.24 14.77 -10.40
N TRP A 124 17.65 15.10 -9.26
CA TRP A 124 17.91 16.37 -8.56
C TRP A 124 19.34 16.43 -7.98
N VAL A 125 19.84 15.32 -7.43
CA VAL A 125 21.22 15.19 -6.95
C VAL A 125 22.23 15.27 -8.11
N LEU A 126 21.97 14.58 -9.22
CA LEU A 126 22.83 14.66 -10.41
C LEU A 126 22.85 16.07 -10.99
N ALA A 127 21.70 16.71 -11.13
CA ALA A 127 21.60 18.08 -11.64
C ALA A 127 22.35 19.08 -10.75
N SER A 128 22.22 18.98 -9.42
CA SER A 128 22.92 19.84 -8.47
C SER A 128 24.43 19.59 -8.37
N THR A 129 24.90 18.41 -8.76
CA THR A 129 26.33 18.08 -8.85
C THR A 129 26.95 18.54 -10.18
N VAL A 130 26.17 18.52 -11.28
CA VAL A 130 26.62 18.89 -12.63
C VAL A 130 26.57 20.40 -12.90
N TRP A 131 25.63 21.14 -12.29
CA TRP A 131 25.48 22.60 -12.46
C TRP A 131 26.28 23.44 -11.45
N ARG A 132 27.32 22.87 -10.85
CA ARG A 132 28.33 23.57 -10.04
C ARG A 132 29.68 23.50 -10.75
#